data_AF-A0A060CCZ8-F1
#
_entry.id   AF-A0A060CCZ8-F1
#
_cell.length_a   1.000
_cell.length_b   1.000
_cell.length_c   1.000
_cell.angle_alpha   90.00
_cell.angle_beta   90.00
_cell.angle_gamma   90.00
#
_symmetry.space_group_name_H-M   'P 1'
#
loop_
_entity.id
_entity.type
_entity.pdbx_description
1 polymer ?
#
loop_
_entity_poly.entity_id
_entity_poly.type
_entity_poly.pdbx_seq_one_letter_code
_entity_poly.pdbx_strand_id
1 'polypeptide(L)'
;AAREGLQRGPRLVFASNGHAIALASRNPAFRATLEQADIIHADGQAAVFASRLLTRTPIPERSATTDFIHDAAKGRRPRRAALFPLGATEETNAQAAQVLRRTYPGLNDRGPPSRL
;
A
#
# COMPACT_ATOMS: atom_id res chain seq x y z
N ALA A 1 8.61 -11.34 1.90
CA ALA A 1 9.95 -11.11 2.49
C ALA A 1 10.16 -9.62 2.56
N ALA A 2 10.32 -9.04 3.75
CA ALA A 2 10.68 -7.64 3.89
C ALA A 2 12.19 -7.51 3.68
N ARG A 3 12.65 -6.52 2.90
CA ARG A 3 14.09 -6.26 2.76
C ARG A 3 14.57 -5.51 4.01
N GLU A 4 15.37 -6.18 4.84
CA GLU A 4 16.04 -5.52 5.97
C GLU A 4 17.33 -4.84 5.49
N GLY A 5 17.24 -3.53 5.34
CA GLY A 5 18.37 -2.62 5.24
C GLY A 5 17.92 -1.28 5.83
N LEU A 6 18.61 -0.81 6.87
CA LEU A 6 18.39 0.51 7.46
C LEU A 6 18.83 1.62 6.48
N GLN A 7 18.06 1.83 5.42
CA GLN A 7 18.24 2.96 4.50
C GLN A 7 17.12 3.96 4.75
N ARG A 8 17.48 5.24 4.99
CA ARG A 8 16.57 6.36 5.24
C ARG A 8 15.90 6.87 3.94
N GLY A 9 15.40 5.95 3.11
CA GLY A 9 14.73 6.25 1.84
C GLY A 9 13.21 6.02 1.90
N PRO A 10 12.46 6.45 0.88
CA PRO A 10 11.04 6.10 0.74
C PRO A 10 10.89 4.57 0.67
N ARG A 11 9.86 4.04 1.33
CA ARG A 11 9.55 2.61 1.26
C ARG A 11 8.45 2.34 0.24
N LEU A 12 8.65 1.34 -0.59
CA LEU A 12 7.68 0.84 -1.55
C LEU A 12 6.87 -0.29 -0.92
N VAL A 13 5.56 -0.07 -0.79
CA VAL A 13 4.63 -1.06 -0.24
C VAL A 13 3.62 -1.41 -1.33
N PHE A 14 3.61 -2.66 -1.77
CA PHE A 14 2.69 -3.15 -2.80
C PHE A 14 1.71 -4.19 -2.25
N ALA A 15 0.53 -4.19 -2.84
CA ALA A 15 -0.54 -5.11 -2.55
C ALA A 15 -0.51 -6.30 -3.51
N SER A 16 -0.63 -7.53 -2.99
CA SER A 16 -0.74 -8.74 -3.80
C SER A 16 -2.09 -9.41 -3.60
N ASN A 17 -2.96 -9.25 -4.60
CA ASN A 17 -4.24 -9.94 -4.72
C ASN A 17 -4.15 -11.06 -5.79
N GLY A 18 -5.23 -11.81 -5.99
CA GLY A 18 -5.25 -12.91 -6.97
C GLY A 18 -4.93 -12.46 -8.40
N HIS A 19 -5.37 -11.26 -8.79
CA HIS A 19 -5.06 -10.68 -10.09
C HIS A 19 -3.56 -10.35 -10.22
N ALA A 20 -2.96 -9.72 -9.21
CA ALA A 20 -1.54 -9.41 -9.19
C ALA A 20 -0.67 -10.67 -9.28
N ILE A 21 -1.05 -11.74 -8.56
CA ILE A 21 -0.36 -13.04 -8.63
C ILE A 21 -0.43 -13.62 -10.05
N ALA A 22 -1.63 -13.65 -10.65
CA ALA A 22 -1.82 -14.17 -12.00
C ALA A 22 -1.09 -13.34 -13.07
N LEU A 23 -1.06 -12.02 -12.91
CA LEU A 23 -0.34 -11.12 -13.82
C LEU A 23 1.17 -11.30 -13.69
N ALA A 24 1.70 -11.42 -12.47
CA ALA A 24 3.11 -11.66 -12.21
C ALA A 24 3.59 -13.01 -12.77
N SER A 25 2.73 -14.02 -12.82
CA SER A 25 3.08 -15.32 -13.40
C SER A 25 3.14 -15.30 -14.94
N ARG A 26 2.53 -14.30 -15.59
CA ARG A 26 2.41 -14.21 -17.06
C ARG A 26 3.22 -13.06 -17.67
N ASN A 27 3.57 -12.06 -16.87
CA ASN A 27 4.27 -10.86 -17.33
C ASN A 27 5.57 -10.66 -16.52
N PRO A 28 6.73 -11.02 -17.09
CA PRO A 28 8.03 -10.87 -16.44
C PRO A 28 8.36 -9.42 -16.05
N ALA A 29 7.94 -8.43 -16.84
CA ALA A 29 8.18 -7.01 -16.53
C ALA A 29 7.36 -6.57 -15.31
N PHE A 30 6.09 -6.97 -15.22
CA PHE A 30 5.26 -6.69 -14.04
C PHE A 30 5.81 -7.37 -12.79
N ARG A 31 6.28 -8.63 -12.91
CA ARG A 31 6.96 -9.33 -11.83
C ARG A 31 8.20 -8.59 -11.35
N ALA A 32 9.06 -8.16 -12.28
CA ALA A 32 10.26 -7.41 -11.95
C ALA A 32 9.93 -6.09 -11.23
N THR A 33 8.84 -5.40 -11.60
CA THR A 33 8.34 -4.23 -10.86
C THR A 33 7.90 -4.61 -9.45
N LEU A 34 7.09 -5.65 -9.29
CA LEU A 34 6.64 -6.10 -7.96
C LEU A 34 7.81 -6.46 -7.04
N GLU A 35 8.87 -7.08 -7.56
CA GLU A 35 10.06 -7.47 -6.82
C GLU A 35 10.90 -6.27 -6.32
N GLN A 36 10.61 -5.05 -6.77
CA GLN A 36 11.23 -3.82 -6.23
C GLN A 36 10.63 -3.38 -4.89
N ALA A 37 9.50 -3.95 -4.47
CA ALA A 37 8.85 -3.57 -3.21
C ALA A 37 9.72 -3.87 -2.00
N ASP A 38 9.70 -2.98 -1.01
CA ASP A 38 10.23 -3.29 0.32
C ASP A 38 9.29 -4.23 1.09
N ILE A 39 7.98 -4.08 0.86
CA ILE A 39 6.91 -4.89 1.45
C ILE A 39 5.89 -5.26 0.38
N ILE A 40 5.58 -6.55 0.28
CA ILE A 40 4.41 -7.04 -0.47
C ILE A 40 3.46 -7.68 0.56
N HIS A 41 2.28 -7.10 0.75
CA HIS A 41 1.28 -7.63 1.69
C HIS A 41 0.19 -8.44 0.98
N ALA A 42 -0.43 -9.36 1.71
CA ALA A 42 -1.51 -10.21 1.21
C ALA A 42 -2.83 -9.44 1.12
N ASP A 43 -3.08 -8.82 -0.02
CA ASP A 43 -4.32 -8.09 -0.34
C ASP A 43 -5.36 -9.00 -0.99
N GLY A 44 -5.64 -10.12 -0.35
CA GLY A 44 -6.63 -11.08 -0.85
C GLY A 44 -6.45 -12.45 -0.21
N GLN A 45 -7.52 -13.25 -0.24
CA GLN A 45 -7.49 -14.59 0.33
C GLN A 45 -6.58 -15.55 -0.45
N ALA A 46 -6.34 -15.30 -1.75
CA ALA A 46 -5.49 -16.16 -2.57
C ALA A 46 -4.07 -16.29 -2.01
N ALA A 47 -3.44 -15.18 -1.61
CA ALA A 47 -2.10 -15.18 -1.02
C ALA A 47 -2.08 -15.87 0.37
N VAL A 48 -3.09 -15.60 1.20
CA VAL A 48 -3.23 -16.23 2.52
C VAL A 48 -3.39 -17.75 2.38
N PHE A 49 -4.29 -18.19 1.51
CA PHE A 49 -4.51 -19.62 1.23
C PHE A 49 -3.26 -20.30 0.69
N ALA A 50 -2.60 -19.71 -0.31
CA ALA A 50 -1.36 -20.25 -0.85
C ALA A 50 -0.27 -20.37 0.22
N SER A 51 -0.14 -19.40 1.12
CA SER A 51 0.83 -19.47 2.21
C SER A 51 0.57 -20.63 3.18
N ARG A 52 -0.70 -20.92 3.48
CA ARG A 52 -1.09 -22.06 4.34
C ARG A 52 -0.77 -23.41 3.70
N LEU A 53 -0.83 -23.49 2.38
CA LEU A 53 -0.56 -24.72 1.65
C LEU A 53 0.94 -24.92 1.35
N LEU A 54 1.65 -23.84 1.03
CA LEU A 54 2.97 -23.92 0.40
C LEU A 54 4.13 -23.54 1.34
N THR A 55 3.85 -23.02 2.53
CA THR A 55 4.90 -22.50 3.42
C THR A 55 4.77 -23.05 4.84
N ARG A 56 5.90 -23.11 5.54
CA ARG A 56 5.94 -23.48 6.97
C ARG A 56 5.46 -22.36 7.90
N THR A 57 5.54 -21.12 7.44
CA THR A 57 5.15 -19.93 8.20
C THR A 57 4.04 -19.22 7.43
N PRO A 58 2.78 -19.66 7.60
CA PRO A 58 1.66 -19.10 6.85
C PRO A 58 1.41 -17.64 7.22
N ILE A 59 0.89 -16.89 6.26
CA ILE A 59 0.37 -15.56 6.49
C ILE A 59 -0.88 -15.71 7.36
N PRO A 60 -0.96 -15.03 8.53
CA PRO A 60 -2.04 -15.24 9.48
C PRO A 60 -3.39 -14.81 8.89
N GLU A 61 -3.42 -13.64 8.27
CA GLU A 61 -4.63 -13.00 7.78
C GLU A 61 -4.43 -12.14 6.53
N ARG A 62 -5.55 -11.77 5.93
CA ARG A 62 -5.60 -10.83 4.80
C ARG A 62 -5.50 -9.41 5.34
N SER A 63 -4.60 -8.60 4.76
CA SER A 63 -4.53 -7.16 5.03
C SER A 63 -5.01 -6.41 3.80
N ALA A 64 -6.19 -5.79 3.87
CA ALA A 64 -6.71 -5.03 2.74
C ALA A 64 -5.95 -3.71 2.57
N THR A 65 -5.76 -3.26 1.33
CA THR A 65 -5.15 -1.94 1.07
C THR A 65 -5.98 -0.79 1.67
N THR A 66 -7.31 -0.95 1.75
CA THR A 66 -8.20 0.01 2.41
C THR A 66 -7.89 0.15 3.89
N ASP A 67 -7.65 -0.96 4.58
CA ASP A 67 -7.32 -0.98 6.00
C ASP A 67 -5.94 -0.34 6.25
N PHE A 68 -4.99 -0.63 5.35
CA PHE A 68 -3.65 -0.06 5.39
C PHE A 68 -3.65 1.48 5.34
N ILE A 69 -4.52 2.12 4.54
CA ILE A 69 -4.62 3.58 4.49
C ILE A 69 -5.06 4.15 5.84
N HIS A 70 -6.00 3.49 6.51
CA HIS A 70 -6.50 3.89 7.82
C HIS A 70 -5.43 3.75 8.91
N ASP A 71 -4.68 2.66 8.92
CA ASP A 71 -3.60 2.44 9.88
C ASP A 71 -2.42 3.39 9.65
N ALA A 72 -2.07 3.62 8.37
CA ALA A 72 -1.08 4.61 7.99
C ALA A 72 -1.49 6.02 8.42
N ALA A 73 -2.79 6.36 8.41
CA ALA A 73 -3.30 7.65 8.87
C ALA A 73 -3.33 7.78 10.40
N LYS A 74 -3.78 6.76 11.13
CA LYS A 74 -3.91 6.75 12.60
C LYS A 74 -2.57 6.81 13.33
N GLY A 75 -1.54 6.14 12.82
CA GLY A 75 -0.22 6.04 13.49
C GLY A 75 0.64 7.31 13.41
N ARG A 76 0.17 8.40 12.80
CA ARG A 76 1.00 9.57 12.49
C ARG A 76 0.89 10.67 13.54
N ARG A 77 2.05 11.19 13.96
CA ARG A 77 2.12 12.50 14.63
C ARG A 77 1.88 13.60 13.59
N PRO A 78 1.07 14.64 13.87
CA PRO A 78 0.62 15.66 12.91
C PRO A 78 1.72 16.40 12.13
N ARG A 79 2.98 16.32 12.56
CA ARG A 79 4.10 17.03 11.93
C ARG A 79 4.95 16.21 10.96
N ARG A 80 4.72 14.89 10.80
CA ARG A 80 5.72 14.01 10.16
C ARG A 80 5.35 13.38 8.83
N ALA A 81 4.09 13.31 8.40
CA ALA A 81 3.82 12.67 7.11
C ALA A 81 2.46 13.09 6.52
N ALA A 82 2.48 13.56 5.27
CA ALA A 82 1.28 13.85 4.49
C ALA A 82 0.82 12.65 3.66
N LEU A 83 -0.49 12.60 3.37
CA LEU A 83 -1.09 11.65 2.43
C LEU A 83 -1.45 12.40 1.14
N PHE A 84 -1.04 11.85 0.02
CA PHE A 84 -1.27 12.42 -1.31
C PHE A 84 -2.01 11.38 -2.17
N PRO A 85 -3.33 11.51 -2.33
CA PRO A 85 -4.09 10.64 -3.24
C PRO A 85 -3.61 10.86 -4.68
N LEU A 86 -3.30 9.77 -5.38
CA LEU A 86 -2.84 9.78 -6.76
C LEU A 86 -3.42 8.58 -7.50
N GLY A 87 -3.83 8.76 -8.75
CA GLY A 87 -4.27 7.68 -9.65
C GLY A 87 -5.73 7.74 -10.10
N ALA A 88 -6.54 8.65 -9.55
CA ALA A 88 -7.87 8.97 -10.05
C ALA A 88 -7.92 10.38 -10.66
N THR A 89 -9.10 10.84 -11.09
CA THR A 89 -9.31 12.23 -11.55
C THR A 89 -8.99 13.23 -10.44
N GLU A 90 -8.72 14.49 -10.80
CA GLU A 90 -8.42 15.54 -9.84
C GLU A 90 -9.55 15.72 -8.82
N GLU A 91 -10.80 15.70 -9.29
CA GLU A 91 -12.00 15.81 -8.45
C GLU A 91 -12.10 14.64 -7.47
N THR A 92 -11.85 13.41 -7.95
CA THR A 92 -11.90 12.20 -7.13
C THR A 92 -10.80 12.22 -6.05
N ASN A 93 -9.59 12.62 -6.41
CA ASN A 93 -8.48 12.75 -5.46
C ASN A 93 -8.76 13.84 -4.41
N ALA A 94 -9.34 14.98 -4.81
CA ALA A 94 -9.72 16.05 -3.90
C ALA A 94 -10.80 15.60 -2.89
N GLN A 95 -11.80 14.86 -3.36
CA GLN A 95 -12.82 14.26 -2.49
C GLN A 95 -12.22 13.26 -1.51
N ALA A 96 -11.32 12.38 -1.98
CA ALA A 96 -10.64 11.41 -1.11
C ALA A 96 -9.81 12.11 -0.01
N ALA A 97 -9.06 13.15 -0.37
CA ALA A 97 -8.32 13.97 0.60
C ALA A 97 -9.26 14.60 1.64
N GLN A 98 -10.39 15.16 1.21
CA GLN A 98 -11.38 15.75 2.12
C GLN A 98 -11.95 14.73 3.11
N VAL A 99 -12.28 13.51 2.65
CA VAL A 99 -12.78 12.44 3.53
C VAL A 99 -11.71 12.02 4.54
N LEU A 100 -10.44 11.89 4.11
CA LEU A 100 -9.34 11.56 5.01
C LEU A 100 -9.12 12.63 6.09
N ARG A 101 -9.16 13.92 5.73
CA ARG A 101 -9.10 15.04 6.70
C ARG A 101 -10.19 14.94 7.76
N ARG A 102 -11.44 14.72 7.33
CA ARG A 102 -12.58 14.64 8.24
C ARG A 102 -12.48 13.43 9.16
N THR A 103 -12.01 12.31 8.63
CA THR A 103 -11.88 11.05 9.37
C THR A 103 -10.70 11.07 10.34
N TYR A 104 -9.63 11.80 10.00
CA TYR A 104 -8.40 11.90 10.78
C TYR A 104 -7.97 13.38 10.98
N PRO A 105 -8.54 14.10 11.95
CA PRO A 105 -8.27 15.54 12.15
C PRO A 105 -6.80 15.88 12.47
N GLY A 106 -6.00 14.89 12.90
CA GLY A 106 -4.56 15.04 13.13
C GLY A 106 -3.68 14.76 11.90
N LEU A 107 -4.27 14.44 10.76
CA LEU A 107 -3.56 14.16 9.51
C LEU A 107 -3.28 15.47 8.77
N ASN A 108 -2.00 15.78 8.59
CA ASN A 108 -1.57 16.91 7.77
C ASN A 108 -1.61 16.46 6.30
N ASP A 109 -2.51 16.97 5.48
CA ASP A 109 -2.55 16.66 4.06
C ASP A 109 -2.20 17.93 3.26
N ARG A 110 -0.96 17.96 2.80
CA ARG A 110 -0.63 18.87 1.70
C ARG A 110 -1.35 18.27 0.50
N GLY A 111 -2.23 19.02 -0.16
CA GLY A 111 -2.92 18.55 -1.36
C GLY A 111 -1.94 18.09 -2.46
N PRO A 112 -2.43 17.60 -3.61
CA PRO A 112 -1.53 17.23 -4.72
C PRO A 112 -0.56 18.38 -5.02
N PRO A 113 0.71 18.10 -5.33
CA PRO A 113 1.69 19.13 -5.63
C PRO A 113 1.15 20.04 -6.73
N SER A 114 1.10 21.35 -6.47
CA SER A 114 0.80 22.35 -7.48
C SER A 114 1.91 22.29 -8.54
N ARG A 115 1.60 21.66 -9.68
CA ARG A 115 2.33 21.63 -10.96
C ARG A 115 3.88 21.66 -10.86
N LEU A 116 4.51 20.55 -11.27
CA LEU A 116 5.86 20.59 -11.86
C LEU A 116 5.84 21.40 -13.15
#